data_AF-A0A937HSQ6-F1
#
_entry.id   AF-A0A937HSQ6-F1
#
_cell.length_a   1.000
_cell.length_b   1.000
_cell.length_c   1.000
_cell.angle_alpha   90.00
_cell.angle_beta   90.00
_cell.angle_gamma   90.00
#
_symmetry.space_group_name_H-M   'P 1'
#
loop_
_entity.id
_entity.type
_entity.pdbx_description
1 polymer ?
#
loop_
_entity_poly.entity_id
_entity_poly.type
_entity_poly.pdbx_seq_one_letter_code
_entity_poly.pdbx_strand_id
1 'polypeptide(L)'
;MNFKIIFTWWNKQTFGTFLKTVFFGKHVGTDEYGNKYFMSKKNDRWVVYFDNIEATKITSDWFLWIHHTIDKIPSNEEDKHLWQKKHLENQTGTKHSFKPVKIRKDDIKKKYETWK
;
A
#
# COMPACT_ATOMS: atom_id res chain seq x y z
N MET A 1 21.50 13.07 5.67
CA MET A 1 21.62 11.61 5.42
C MET A 1 21.48 10.89 6.76
N ASN A 2 20.53 9.97 6.91
CA ASN A 2 20.26 9.32 8.20
C ASN A 2 21.24 8.14 8.40
N PHE A 3 22.23 8.29 9.28
CA PHE A 3 23.28 7.29 9.52
C PHE A 3 22.75 5.92 9.97
N LYS A 4 21.51 5.85 10.48
CA LYS A 4 20.85 4.59 10.85
C LYS A 4 20.70 3.60 9.68
N ILE A 5 20.62 4.07 8.42
CA ILE A 5 20.47 3.22 7.23
C ILE A 5 21.63 2.21 7.07
N ILE A 6 22.82 2.55 7.59
CA ILE A 6 24.02 1.70 7.48
C ILE A 6 23.89 0.47 8.40
N PHE A 7 23.19 0.58 9.54
CA PHE A 7 23.16 -0.45 10.58
C PHE A 7 21.77 -1.03 10.88
N THR A 8 20.70 -0.42 10.36
CA THR A 8 19.33 -0.87 10.61
C THR A 8 18.58 -1.06 9.31
N TRP A 9 18.53 -2.30 8.82
CA TRP A 9 17.80 -2.68 7.61
C TRP A 9 16.27 -2.62 7.78
N TRP A 10 15.78 -2.56 9.02
CA TRP A 10 14.35 -2.50 9.36
C TRP A 10 13.77 -1.08 9.45
N ASN A 11 14.60 -0.03 9.55
CA ASN A 11 14.06 1.31 9.84
C ASN A 11 13.53 2.06 8.61
N LYS A 12 14.11 1.84 7.41
CA LYS A 12 13.74 2.48 6.11
C LYS A 12 14.33 1.67 4.95
N GLN A 13 14.54 2.28 3.78
CA GLN A 13 15.30 1.67 2.69
C GLN A 13 16.67 1.15 3.15
N THR A 14 17.08 0.01 2.61
CA THR A 14 18.42 -0.54 2.85
C THR A 14 19.49 0.33 2.20
N PHE A 15 20.72 0.23 2.68
CA PHE A 15 21.86 0.96 2.11
C PHE A 15 22.06 0.63 0.61
N GLY A 16 21.87 -0.63 0.21
CA GLY A 16 21.92 -1.05 -1.20
C GLY A 16 20.85 -0.36 -2.05
N THR A 17 19.62 -0.29 -1.56
CA THR A 17 18.54 0.43 -2.25
C THR A 17 18.83 1.93 -2.34
N PHE A 18 19.44 2.53 -1.30
CA PHE A 18 19.88 3.92 -1.35
C PHE A 18 20.92 4.16 -2.46
N LEU A 19 21.99 3.36 -2.51
CA LEU A 19 23.01 3.48 -3.56
C LEU A 19 22.40 3.28 -4.95
N LYS A 20 21.57 2.24 -5.12
CA LYS A 20 20.84 1.99 -6.38
C LYS A 20 20.00 3.20 -6.80
N THR A 21 19.32 3.83 -5.84
CA THR A 21 18.48 5.00 -6.11
C THR A 21 19.32 6.21 -6.52
N VAL A 22 20.47 6.44 -5.89
CA VAL A 22 21.38 7.53 -6.25
C VAL A 22 21.99 7.34 -7.64
N PHE A 23 22.42 6.12 -7.99
CA PHE A 23 23.11 5.87 -9.26
C PHE A 23 22.15 5.65 -10.45
N PHE A 24 21.00 5.01 -10.21
CA PHE A 24 20.13 4.52 -11.30
C PHE A 24 18.67 4.97 -11.19
N GLY A 25 18.27 5.60 -10.08
CA GLY A 25 16.88 5.97 -9.84
C GLY A 25 16.50 7.30 -10.49
N LYS A 26 15.55 7.25 -11.44
CA LYS A 26 14.80 8.45 -11.86
C LYS A 26 13.54 8.57 -11.02
N HIS A 27 13.37 9.70 -10.33
CA HIS A 27 12.15 9.98 -9.56
C HIS A 27 10.96 10.15 -10.52
N VAL A 28 9.90 9.37 -10.30
CA VAL A 28 8.70 9.38 -11.14
C VAL A 28 7.59 10.20 -10.48
N GLY A 29 7.36 9.98 -9.18
CA GLY A 29 6.33 10.70 -8.44
C GLY A 29 6.24 10.25 -6.99
N THR A 30 5.29 10.84 -6.29
CA THR A 30 5.02 10.58 -4.87
C THR A 30 3.53 10.35 -4.65
N ASP A 31 3.17 9.40 -3.79
CA ASP A 31 1.77 9.20 -3.41
C ASP A 31 1.32 10.14 -2.29
N GLU A 32 0.02 10.08 -1.98
CA GLU A 32 -0.63 10.84 -0.91
C GLU A 32 -0.05 10.53 0.49
N TYR A 33 0.61 9.38 0.65
CA TYR A 33 1.22 8.92 1.90
C TYR A 33 2.72 9.26 2.00
N GLY A 34 3.27 9.93 0.97
CA GLY A 34 4.66 10.37 0.90
C GLY A 34 5.65 9.30 0.44
N ASN A 35 5.19 8.11 0.02
CA ASN A 35 6.07 7.12 -0.59
C ASN A 35 6.54 7.62 -1.96
N LYS A 36 7.82 7.39 -2.26
CA LYS A 36 8.46 7.88 -3.46
C LYS A 36 8.73 6.74 -4.42
N TYR A 37 8.36 6.94 -5.68
CA TYR A 37 8.47 5.91 -6.71
C TYR A 37 9.58 6.27 -7.70
N PHE A 38 10.40 5.27 -8.02
CA PHE A 38 11.57 5.41 -8.87
C PHE A 38 11.54 4.39 -10.01
N MET A 39 12.14 4.77 -11.14
CA MET A 39 12.29 3.93 -12.32
C MET A 39 13.74 3.98 -12.84
N SER A 40 14.29 2.83 -13.27
CA SER A 40 15.59 2.78 -13.95
C SER A 40 15.44 3.02 -15.46
N LYS A 41 16.57 3.28 -16.15
CA LYS A 41 16.61 3.31 -17.62
C LYS A 41 16.20 1.98 -18.27
N LYS A 42 16.32 0.86 -17.54
CA LYS A 42 15.90 -0.48 -17.97
C LYS A 42 14.44 -0.80 -17.61
N ASN A 43 13.68 0.22 -17.16
CA ASN A 43 12.29 0.10 -16.70
C ASN A 43 12.14 -0.69 -15.38
N ASP A 44 13.19 -0.91 -14.58
CA ASP A 44 13.00 -1.48 -13.24
C ASP A 44 12.30 -0.45 -12.34
N ARG A 45 11.23 -0.83 -11.65
CA ARG A 45 10.44 0.05 -10.79
C ARG A 45 10.61 -0.34 -9.32
N TRP A 46 10.76 0.64 -8.43
CA TRP A 46 10.80 0.40 -6.99
C TRP A 46 10.26 1.59 -6.20
N VAL A 47 9.87 1.31 -4.95
CA VAL A 47 9.33 2.29 -4.02
C VAL A 47 10.28 2.49 -2.84
N VAL A 48 10.36 3.73 -2.36
CA VAL A 48 10.99 4.11 -1.10
C VAL A 48 9.88 4.62 -0.19
N TYR A 49 9.54 3.83 0.83
CA TYR A 49 8.52 4.18 1.82
C TYR A 49 8.93 5.38 2.66
N PHE A 50 7.96 6.24 2.99
CA PHE A 50 8.20 7.41 3.83
C PHE A 50 8.53 7.03 5.29
N ASP A 51 7.75 6.09 5.81
CA ASP A 51 7.76 5.66 7.21
C ASP A 51 8.05 4.15 7.33
N ASN A 52 7.28 3.38 8.14
CA ASN A 52 7.47 1.94 8.29
C ASN A 52 7.32 1.22 6.95
N ILE A 53 8.22 0.26 6.71
CA ILE A 53 8.31 -0.53 5.48
C ILE A 53 7.21 -1.58 5.51
N GLU A 54 6.17 -1.37 4.70
CA GLU A 54 5.07 -2.30 4.56
C GLU A 54 4.59 -2.31 3.11
N ALA A 55 4.59 -3.49 2.48
CA ALA A 55 4.25 -3.64 1.06
C ALA A 55 2.84 -3.11 0.72
N THR A 56 1.91 -3.26 1.65
CA THR A 56 0.49 -2.90 1.51
C THR A 56 0.22 -1.40 1.66
N LYS A 57 1.23 -0.56 1.91
CA LYS A 57 1.09 0.91 1.92
C LYS A 57 1.03 1.54 0.53
N ILE A 58 1.43 0.82 -0.51
CA ILE A 58 1.33 1.29 -1.90
C ILE A 58 -0.14 1.47 -2.26
N THR A 59 -0.53 2.65 -2.77
CA THR A 59 -1.92 2.89 -3.20
C THR A 59 -2.27 2.08 -4.44
N SER A 60 -3.56 1.89 -4.69
CA SER A 60 -4.04 1.07 -5.81
C SER A 60 -3.46 1.48 -7.17
N ASP A 61 -3.37 2.77 -7.46
CA ASP A 61 -2.89 3.27 -8.76
C ASP A 61 -1.38 3.02 -8.91
N TRP A 62 -0.61 3.31 -7.85
CA TRP A 62 0.83 3.05 -7.82
C TRP A 62 1.15 1.55 -7.79
N PHE A 63 0.25 0.71 -7.26
CA PHE A 63 0.38 -0.73 -7.29
C PHE A 63 0.29 -1.26 -8.73
N LEU A 64 -0.67 -0.80 -9.52
CA LEU A 64 -0.77 -1.18 -10.93
C LEU A 64 0.48 -0.76 -11.72
N TRP A 65 1.00 0.44 -11.45
CA TRP A 65 2.20 0.94 -12.11
C TRP A 65 3.46 0.17 -11.71
N ILE A 66 3.70 -0.05 -10.41
CA ILE A 66 4.93 -0.71 -9.95
C ILE A 66 4.98 -2.19 -10.38
N HIS A 67 3.82 -2.84 -10.52
CA HIS A 67 3.69 -4.23 -10.99
C HIS A 67 3.58 -4.36 -12.51
N HIS A 68 3.90 -3.32 -13.28
CA HIS A 68 3.85 -3.35 -14.74
C HIS A 68 2.49 -3.73 -15.34
N THR A 69 1.40 -3.53 -14.60
CA THR A 69 0.04 -3.76 -15.13
C THR A 69 -0.38 -2.62 -16.03
N ILE A 70 0.07 -1.40 -15.73
CA ILE A 70 -0.11 -0.21 -16.56
C ILE A 70 1.23 0.55 -16.70
N ASP A 71 1.41 1.20 -17.84
CA ASP A 71 2.55 2.10 -18.08
C ASP A 71 2.24 3.56 -17.75
N LYS A 72 0.96 3.90 -17.60
CA LYS A 72 0.51 5.24 -17.20
C LYS A 72 0.99 5.52 -15.78
N ILE A 73 1.68 6.65 -15.60
CA ILE A 73 2.06 7.14 -14.28
C ILE A 73 0.79 7.67 -13.60
N PRO A 74 0.51 7.27 -12.35
CA PRO A 74 -0.64 7.78 -11.61
C PRO A 74 -0.59 9.31 -11.51
N SER A 75 -1.70 9.97 -11.83
CA SER A 75 -1.86 11.41 -11.67
C SER A 75 -2.96 11.70 -10.65
N ASN A 76 -2.82 12.79 -9.89
CA ASN A 76 -3.85 13.25 -8.94
C ASN A 76 -5.11 13.80 -9.62
N GLU A 77 -5.11 13.92 -10.95
CA GLU A 77 -6.20 14.49 -11.75
C GLU A 77 -7.24 13.44 -12.19
N GLU A 78 -7.11 12.18 -11.77
CA GLU A 78 -8.10 11.15 -12.12
C GLU A 78 -9.36 11.25 -11.27
N ASP A 79 -10.52 11.28 -11.94
CA ASP A 79 -11.83 11.36 -11.31
C ASP A 79 -12.10 10.13 -10.44
N LYS A 80 -12.00 10.29 -9.12
CA LYS A 80 -12.37 9.23 -8.17
C LYS A 80 -13.89 9.10 -8.08
N HIS A 81 -14.37 7.87 -8.01
CA HIS A 81 -15.81 7.63 -7.86
C HIS A 81 -16.29 7.91 -6.42
N LEU A 82 -17.54 8.31 -6.25
CA LEU A 82 -18.14 8.62 -4.93
C LEU A 82 -18.08 7.44 -3.94
N TRP A 83 -18.13 6.21 -4.44
CA TRP A 83 -18.08 4.98 -3.64
C TRP A 83 -16.65 4.51 -3.34
N GLN A 84 -15.63 5.13 -3.95
CA GLN A 84 -14.25 4.70 -3.83
C GLN A 84 -13.70 5.08 -2.46
N LYS A 85 -13.22 4.08 -1.73
CA LYS A 85 -12.59 4.29 -0.42
C LYS A 85 -11.15 4.74 -0.59
N LYS A 86 -10.67 5.53 0.37
CA LYS A 86 -9.23 5.81 0.49
C LYS A 86 -8.47 4.52 0.78
N HIS A 87 -7.28 4.42 0.21
CA HIS A 87 -6.39 3.29 0.44
C HIS A 87 -6.08 3.13 1.93
N LEU A 88 -6.01 1.91 2.43
CA LEU A 88 -5.60 1.60 3.79
C LEU A 88 -4.61 0.44 3.76
N GLU A 89 -3.55 0.54 4.56
CA GLU A 89 -2.58 -0.53 4.74
C GLU A 89 -3.20 -1.78 5.40
N ASN A 90 -2.47 -2.89 5.42
CA ASN A 90 -3.01 -4.15 5.93
C ASN A 90 -3.03 -4.15 7.45
N GLN A 91 -4.22 -4.05 8.02
CA GLN A 91 -4.45 -4.04 9.48
C GLN A 91 -4.40 -5.44 10.14
N THR A 92 -3.88 -6.46 9.46
CA THR A 92 -3.77 -7.81 10.04
C THR A 92 -2.87 -7.79 11.28
N GLY A 93 -3.31 -8.42 12.38
CA GLY A 93 -2.58 -8.43 13.65
C GLY A 93 -2.72 -7.13 14.47
N THR A 94 -3.41 -6.11 13.97
CA THR A 94 -3.69 -4.88 14.74
C THR A 94 -5.06 -4.94 15.42
N LYS A 95 -5.31 -3.99 16.33
CA LYS A 95 -6.63 -3.80 16.98
C LYS A 95 -7.75 -3.49 15.96
N HIS A 96 -7.38 -2.97 14.78
CA HIS A 96 -8.30 -2.61 13.69
C HIS A 96 -8.46 -3.71 12.63
N SER A 97 -7.92 -4.91 12.89
CA SER A 97 -8.08 -6.06 11.99
C SER A 97 -9.55 -6.35 11.71
N PHE A 98 -9.85 -6.69 10.45
CA PHE A 98 -11.20 -7.05 10.04
C PHE A 98 -11.65 -8.32 10.76
N LYS A 99 -12.83 -8.25 11.38
CA LYS A 99 -13.49 -9.41 11.99
C LYS A 99 -14.75 -9.74 11.21
N PRO A 100 -14.89 -10.97 10.70
CA PRO A 100 -16.10 -11.36 10.02
C PRO A 100 -17.28 -11.35 10.99
N VAL A 101 -18.41 -10.83 10.54
CA VAL A 101 -19.68 -10.98 11.26
C VAL A 101 -20.05 -12.46 11.17
N LYS A 102 -19.87 -13.18 12.28
CA LYS A 102 -20.38 -14.55 12.39
C LYS A 102 -21.89 -14.45 12.55
N ILE A 103 -22.63 -14.83 11.52
CA ILE A 103 -24.08 -14.98 11.62
C ILE A 103 -24.33 -16.18 12.56
N ARG A 104 -24.63 -15.91 13.83
CA ARG A 104 -25.01 -16.95 14.79
C ARG A 104 -26.47 -17.32 14.53
N LYS A 105 -26.79 -18.62 14.55
CA LYS A 105 -28.17 -19.11 14.37
C LYS A 105 -29.14 -18.51 15.38
N ASP A 106 -28.64 -18.17 16.57
CA ASP A 106 -29.43 -17.63 17.68
C ASP A 106 -29.87 -16.17 17.46
N ASP A 107 -29.16 -15.42 16.61
CA ASP A 107 -29.47 -14.02 16.27
C ASP A 107 -30.40 -13.91 15.05
N ILE A 108 -30.63 -15.02 14.33
CA ILE A 108 -31.57 -15.06 13.21
C ILE A 108 -32.97 -15.23 13.77
N LYS A 109 -33.72 -14.12 13.81
CA LYS A 109 -35.16 -14.16 14.09
C LYS A 109 -35.80 -15.19 13.14
N LYS A 110 -36.46 -16.21 13.70
CA LYS A 110 -37.12 -17.24 12.88
C LYS A 110 -38.07 -16.53 11.90
N LYS A 111 -37.98 -16.90 10.62
CA LYS A 111 -38.88 -16.35 9.57
C LYS A 111 -40.33 -16.83 9.69
N TYR A 112 -40.59 -17.71 10.65
CA TYR A 112 -41.89 -18.34 10.88
C TYR A 112 -42.16 -18.39 12.37
N GLU A 113 -43.45 -18.41 12.72
CA GLU A 113 -43.92 -18.63 14.08
C GLU A 113 -44.04 -20.14 14.34
N THR A 114 -43.61 -20.59 15.51
CA THR A 114 -43.79 -21.98 15.93
C THR A 114 -45.20 -22.17 16.47
N TRP A 115 -45.89 -23.22 16.01
CA TRP A 115 -47.15 -23.65 16.61
C TRP A 115 -46.92 -24.04 18.08
N LYS A 116 -47.82 -23.60 18.97
CA LYS A 116 -47.81 -23.93 20.40
C LYS A 116 -48.86 -24.96 20.71
#